data_AF-A0A5D2YJM7-F1
#
_entry.id   AF-A0A5D2YJM7-F1
#
_cell.length_a   1.000
_cell.length_b   1.000
_cell.length_c   1.000
_cell.angle_alpha   90.00
_cell.angle_beta   90.00
_cell.angle_gamma   90.00
#
_symmetry.space_group_name_H-M   'P 1'
#
loop_
_entity.id
_entity.type
_entity.pdbx_description
1 polymer ?
#
loop_
_entity_poly.entity_id
_entity_poly.type
_entity_poly.pdbx_seq_one_letter_code
_entity_poly.pdbx_strand_id
1 'polypeptide(L)' 'MNHQSEETFCCFGCKRKVKGPSFSCSECGFFLHKGCAEAPIEIQHHPFHRDHLLILRQLSSIEG' A
#
# COMPACT_ATOMS: atom_id res chain seq x y z
N MET A 1 -22.91 -25.95 4.39
CA MET A 1 -22.35 -24.69 4.93
C MET A 1 -20.86 -24.72 4.67
N ASN A 2 -20.39 -24.19 3.53
CA ASN A 2 -18.98 -24.21 3.17
C ASN A 2 -18.37 -22.88 3.57
N HIS A 3 -17.87 -22.79 4.81
CA HIS A 3 -17.04 -21.69 5.27
C HIS A 3 -15.65 -21.86 4.67
N GLN A 4 -15.51 -21.55 3.37
CA GLN A 4 -14.21 -21.41 2.75
C GLN A 4 -13.73 -20.01 3.13
N SER A 5 -12.85 -19.94 4.13
CA SER A 5 -12.25 -18.72 4.64
C SER A 5 -11.63 -17.93 3.49
N GLU A 6 -12.24 -16.79 3.14
CA GLU A 6 -11.62 -15.78 2.28
C GLU A 6 -10.31 -15.33 2.96
N GLU A 7 -9.17 -15.83 2.52
CA GLU A 7 -7.88 -15.24 2.87
C GLU A 7 -7.83 -13.83 2.27
N THR A 8 -8.21 -12.84 3.08
CA THR A 8 -8.14 -11.45 2.67
C THR A 8 -6.72 -10.93 2.88
N PHE A 9 -5.94 -10.80 1.81
CA PHE A 9 -4.62 -10.18 1.87
C PHE A 9 -4.71 -8.71 2.27
N CYS A 10 -3.73 -8.21 3.01
CA CYS A 10 -3.61 -6.80 3.36
C CYS A 10 -2.57 -6.11 2.48
N CYS A 11 -2.94 -4.91 1.98
CA CYS A 11 -2.03 -4.08 1.21
C CYS A 11 -0.87 -3.61 2.08
N PHE A 12 0.36 -3.81 1.62
CA PHE A 12 1.55 -3.45 2.36
C PHE A 12 1.69 -1.92 2.55
N GLY A 13 1.20 -1.13 1.58
CA GLY A 13 1.25 0.34 1.62
C GLY A 13 0.26 0.96 2.59
N CYS A 14 -1.03 0.60 2.53
CA CYS A 14 -2.07 1.25 3.33
C CYS A 14 -2.61 0.39 4.49
N LYS A 15 -2.14 -0.85 4.65
CA LYS A 15 -2.56 -1.83 5.69
C LYS A 15 -4.06 -2.17 5.68
N ARG A 16 -4.77 -1.89 4.59
CA ARG A 16 -6.18 -2.25 4.39
C ARG A 16 -6.29 -3.50 3.53
N LYS A 17 -7.42 -4.22 3.65
CA LYS A 17 -7.71 -5.39 2.82
C LYS A 17 -7.63 -5.06 1.33
N VAL A 18 -6.97 -5.92 0.58
CA VAL A 18 -6.97 -5.91 -0.88
C VAL A 18 -8.33 -6.39 -1.36
N LYS A 19 -8.93 -5.63 -2.28
CA LYS A 19 -10.18 -5.98 -2.96
C LYS A 19 -9.97 -5.68 -4.45
N GLY A 20 -10.28 -6.65 -5.32
CA GLY A 20 -10.08 -6.50 -6.77
C GLY A 20 -8.60 -6.57 -7.20
N PRO A 21 -8.27 -6.10 -8.41
CA PRO A 21 -6.94 -6.22 -8.99
C PRO A 21 -5.83 -5.58 -8.13
N SER A 22 -4.73 -6.31 -7.96
CA SER A 22 -3.60 -5.93 -7.12
C SER A 22 -2.27 -6.37 -7.70
N PHE A 23 -1.20 -5.69 -7.30
CA PHE A 23 0.16 -6.18 -7.53
C PHE A 23 0.59 -7.07 -6.38
N SER A 24 1.32 -8.13 -6.70
CA SER A 24 1.89 -9.04 -5.72
C SER A 24 3.31 -9.41 -6.12
N CYS A 25 4.18 -9.61 -5.13
CA CYS A 25 5.47 -10.24 -5.35
C CYS A 25 5.42 -11.66 -4.78
N SER A 26 5.61 -12.67 -5.62
CA SER A 26 5.59 -14.08 -5.18
C SER A 26 6.79 -14.44 -4.29
N GLU A 27 7.92 -13.76 -4.48
CA GLU A 27 9.14 -13.97 -3.68
C GLU A 27 9.02 -13.34 -2.29
N CYS A 28 8.53 -12.10 -2.22
CA CYS A 28 8.41 -11.36 -0.95
C CYS A 28 7.09 -11.63 -0.20
N GLY A 29 6.09 -12.22 -0.86
CA GLY A 29 4.79 -12.53 -0.27
C GLY A 29 3.90 -11.33 0.06
N PHE A 30 4.19 -10.13 -0.46
CA PHE A 30 3.37 -8.94 -0.20
C PHE A 30 2.39 -8.64 -1.34
N PHE A 31 1.33 -7.91 -0.99
CA PHE A 31 0.32 -7.42 -1.91
C PHE A 31 0.20 -5.90 -1.82
N LEU A 32 -0.11 -5.23 -2.94
CA LEU A 32 -0.36 -3.81 -3.02
C LEU A 32 -1.61 -3.55 -3.86
N HIS A 33 -2.47 -2.63 -3.41
CA HIS A 33 -3.45 -2.02 -4.30
C HIS A 33 -2.70 -1.34 -5.45
N LYS A 34 -3.29 -1.34 -6.67
CA LYS A 34 -2.71 -0.63 -7.81
C LYS A 34 -2.32 0.82 -7.47
N GLY A 35 -3.25 1.56 -6.87
CA GLY A 35 -2.98 2.95 -6.45
C GLY A 35 -1.93 3.09 -5.33
N CYS A 36 -1.69 2.06 -4.51
CA CYS A 36 -0.60 2.09 -3.54
C CYS A 36 0.76 1.80 -4.19
N ALA A 37 0.80 0.97 -5.23
CA ALA A 37 2.02 0.71 -5.98
C ALA A 37 2.41 1.89 -6.89
N GLU A 38 1.42 2.61 -7.42
CA GLU A 38 1.60 3.77 -8.31
C GLU A 38 1.61 5.11 -7.56
N ALA A 39 1.56 5.09 -6.22
CA ALA A 39 1.56 6.30 -5.42
C ALA A 39 2.85 7.11 -5.64
N PRO A 40 2.77 8.43 -5.84
CA PRO A 40 3.96 9.25 -5.97
C PRO A 40 4.75 9.28 -4.67
N ILE A 41 6.07 9.31 -4.79
CA ILE A 41 6.97 9.43 -3.63
C ILE A 41 6.82 10.82 -3.00
N GLU A 42 6.49 11.83 -3.80
CA GLU A 42 6.35 13.22 -3.36
C GLU A 42 5.08 13.85 -3.94
N ILE A 43 4.38 14.62 -3.12
CA ILE A 43 3.28 15.49 -3.56
C ILE A 43 3.63 16.93 -3.22
N GLN A 44 3.69 17.77 -4.25
CA GLN A 44 3.90 19.21 -4.15
C GLN A 44 2.56 19.94 -4.13
N HIS A 45 2.51 21.11 -3.49
CA HIS A 45 1.34 22.01 -3.53
C HIS A 45 0.00 21.36 -3.18
N HIS A 46 -0.03 20.49 -2.17
CA HIS A 46 -1.27 19.87 -1.72
C HIS A 46 -2.27 20.97 -1.30
N PRO A 47 -3.58 20.89 -1.65
CA PRO A 47 -4.53 21.99 -1.40
C PRO A 47 -4.58 22.52 0.04
N PHE A 48 -4.31 21.63 1.01
CA PHE A 48 -4.26 21.92 2.45
C PHE A 48 -2.84 22.19 2.99
N HIS A 49 -1.79 21.90 2.21
CA HIS A 49 -0.38 22.08 2.57
C HIS A 49 0.40 22.57 1.35
N ARG A 50 0.13 23.81 0.91
CA ARG A 50 0.68 24.35 -0.34
C ARG A 50 2.17 24.64 -0.30
N ASP A 51 2.67 24.92 0.90
CA ASP A 51 4.05 25.33 1.16
C ASP A 51 4.94 24.16 1.62
N HIS A 52 4.38 22.96 1.79
CA HIS A 52 5.11 21.79 2.29
C HIS A 52 5.02 20.61 1.34
N LEU A 53 6.15 19.92 1.17
CA LEU A 53 6.24 18.66 0.44
C LEU A 53 5.70 17.51 1.30
N LEU A 54 4.81 16.71 0.73
CA LEU A 54 4.38 15.46 1.35
C LEU A 54 5.22 14.33 0.76
N ILE A 55 6.08 13.74 1.60
CA ILE A 55 6.96 12.64 1.20
C ILE A 55 6.38 11.32 1.71
N LEU A 56 6.21 10.36 0.81
CA LEU A 56 5.80 9.00 1.13
C LEU A 56 6.96 8.26 1.79
N ARG A 57 6.82 7.96 3.08
CA ARG A 57 7.84 7.22 3.82
C ARG A 57 7.71 5.73 3.54
N GLN A 58 8.74 5.13 2.95
CA GLN A 58 8.85 3.67 2.88
C GLN A 58 9.11 3.12 4.30
N LEU A 59 8.27 2.19 4.75
CA LEU A 59 8.48 1.43 5.98
C LEU A 59 9.39 0.23 5.66
N SER A 60 10.62 0.47 5.21
CA SER A 60 11.58 -0.58 4.86
C SER A 60 12.76 -0.73 5.83
N SER A 61 12.78 0.00 6.95
CA SER A 61 13.71 -0.28 8.06
C SER A 61 12.96 -0.42 9.38
N ILE A 62 12.44 -1.62 9.63
CA ILE A 62 12.45 -2.19 10.98
C ILE A 62 13.24 -3.48 10.81
N GLU A 63 14.56 -3.34 10.71
CA GLU A 63 15.44 -4.43 11.10
C GLU A 63 15.38 -4.50 12.63
N GLY A 64 14.99 -5.66 13.15
CA GLY A 64 15.10 -6.04 14.54
C GLY A 64 15.68 -7.44 14.60
#